data_AF-A0A520PU85-F1
#
_entry.id   AF-A0A520PU85-F1
#
_cell.length_a   1.000
_cell.length_b   1.000
_cell.length_c   1.000
_cell.angle_alpha   90.00
_cell.angle_beta   90.00
_cell.angle_gamma   90.00
#
_symmetry.space_group_name_H-M   'P 1'
#
loop_
_entity.id
_entity.type
_entity.pdbx_description
1 polymer ?
#
loop_
_entity_poly.entity_id
_entity_poly.type
_entity_poly.pdbx_seq_one_letter_code
_entity_poly.pdbx_strand_id
1 'polypeptide(L)'
;MAIRSPGARLLRDVPLRFIDGQKGGRKSVDAQVALIPFIDLLLTVLVFLLMSFSADGLSAQADLPDAEHGGPLELAPVVTVDRHGVLVDGRRVADVASLGADARLARIEPLVHDLEVARETWRVLHPGQEFPGRVIVQADRSTDFRVLRKVLFSVGQAGYPGIQLAVADGARVDGR
;
A
#
# COMPACT_ATOMS: atom_id res chain seq x y z
N MET A 1 -9.20 8.89 -38.94
CA MET A 1 -9.72 10.01 -39.75
C MET A 1 -8.57 10.98 -39.97
N ALA A 2 -7.99 11.03 -41.17
CA ALA A 2 -6.81 11.85 -41.45
C ALA A 2 -7.21 13.33 -41.54
N ILE A 3 -6.58 14.18 -40.71
CA ILE A 3 -6.81 15.63 -40.71
C ILE A 3 -6.18 16.20 -41.98
N ARG A 4 -7.02 16.65 -42.91
CA ARG A 4 -6.63 17.26 -44.17
C ARG A 4 -6.18 18.70 -43.92
N SER A 5 -4.96 19.04 -44.33
CA SER A 5 -4.43 20.40 -44.18
C SER A 5 -5.27 21.41 -44.98
N PRO A 6 -5.68 22.55 -44.40
CA PRO A 6 -6.43 23.57 -45.13
C PRO A 6 -5.58 24.18 -46.25
N GLY A 7 -6.10 24.16 -47.48
CA GLY A 7 -5.54 24.92 -48.59
C GLY A 7 -5.99 26.38 -48.54
N ALA A 8 -5.26 27.27 -49.21
CA ALA A 8 -5.59 28.69 -49.30
C ALA A 8 -7.01 28.89 -49.86
N ARG A 9 -7.88 29.57 -49.10
CA ARG A 9 -9.27 29.89 -49.49
C ARG A 9 -9.48 31.34 -49.89
N LEU A 10 -8.47 32.19 -49.70
CA LEU A 10 -8.49 33.56 -50.19
C LEU A 10 -8.07 33.54 -51.66
N LEU A 11 -8.76 34.29 -52.52
CA LEU A 11 -8.47 34.51 -53.96
C LEU A 11 -9.18 33.59 -54.98
N ARG A 12 -10.43 33.15 -54.76
CA ARG A 12 -11.20 32.54 -55.86
C ARG A 12 -11.77 33.56 -56.86
N ASP A 13 -12.19 34.74 -56.40
CA ASP A 13 -13.09 35.58 -57.20
C ASP A 13 -12.61 37.03 -57.47
N VAL A 14 -11.39 37.42 -57.08
CA VAL A 14 -10.87 38.79 -57.35
C VAL A 14 -9.42 38.76 -57.85
N PRO A 15 -9.13 39.14 -59.11
CA PRO A 15 -7.77 39.19 -59.63
C PRO A 15 -7.06 40.49 -59.23
N LEU A 16 -6.19 40.42 -58.21
CA LEU A 16 -5.31 41.53 -57.84
C LEU A 16 -4.01 41.46 -58.66
N ARG A 17 -3.96 42.17 -59.80
CA ARG A 17 -2.82 42.19 -60.75
C ARG A 17 -1.50 42.72 -60.18
N PHE A 18 -1.51 43.28 -58.97
CA PHE A 18 -0.36 43.97 -58.35
C PHE A 18 0.28 43.17 -57.21
N ILE A 19 -0.29 42.02 -56.82
CA ILE A 19 0.15 41.19 -55.69
C ILE A 19 0.41 39.75 -56.18
N ASP A 20 1.07 39.60 -57.33
CA ASP A 20 1.37 38.28 -57.88
C ASP A 20 2.65 37.63 -57.29
N GLY A 21 3.39 38.39 -56.47
CA GLY A 21 4.67 37.97 -55.88
C GLY A 21 4.66 37.60 -54.39
N GLN A 22 3.58 37.89 -53.64
CA GLN A 22 3.50 37.60 -52.21
C GLN A 22 2.33 36.66 -51.89
N LYS A 23 2.35 35.47 -52.49
CA LYS A 23 1.43 34.40 -52.11
C LYS A 23 1.97 33.70 -50.87
N GLY A 24 1.29 33.95 -49.76
CA GLY A 24 1.38 33.31 -48.44
C GLY A 24 2.48 32.28 -48.25
N GLY A 25 3.51 32.66 -47.50
CA GLY A 25 4.55 31.74 -47.04
C GLY A 25 3.93 30.51 -46.40
N ARG A 26 4.32 29.34 -46.89
CA ARG A 26 4.03 28.05 -46.26
C ARG A 26 4.62 28.11 -44.85
N LYS A 27 3.82 28.44 -43.84
CA LYS A 27 4.20 28.15 -42.46
C LYS A 27 4.26 26.64 -42.39
N SER A 28 5.48 26.09 -42.30
CA SER A 28 5.67 24.73 -41.86
C SER A 28 4.91 24.62 -40.54
N VAL A 29 3.90 23.75 -40.50
CA VAL A 29 3.38 23.25 -39.23
C VAL A 29 4.43 22.26 -38.77
N ASP A 30 5.57 22.80 -38.35
CA ASP A 30 6.64 22.01 -37.79
C ASP A 30 6.11 21.60 -36.41
N ALA A 31 5.43 20.46 -36.37
CA ALA A 31 5.08 19.78 -35.15
C ALA A 31 6.37 19.13 -34.59
N GLN A 32 7.39 19.96 -34.38
CA GLN A 32 8.52 19.56 -33.55
C GLN A 32 7.93 19.33 -32.17
N VAL A 33 8.02 18.09 -31.70
CA VAL A 33 7.63 17.75 -30.34
C VAL A 33 8.36 18.73 -29.43
N ALA A 34 7.61 19.46 -28.62
CA ALA A 34 8.19 20.38 -27.66
C ALA A 34 8.83 19.54 -26.54
N LEU A 35 10.06 19.06 -26.81
CA LEU A 35 10.81 18.16 -25.93
C LEU A 35 11.09 18.81 -24.58
N ILE A 36 11.34 20.11 -24.57
CA ILE A 36 11.61 20.89 -23.36
C ILE A 36 10.41 20.84 -22.39
N PRO A 37 9.18 21.25 -22.77
CA PRO A 37 8.03 21.15 -21.87
C PRO A 37 7.59 19.70 -21.59
N PHE A 38 7.87 18.74 -22.47
CA PHE A 38 7.59 17.32 -22.20
C PHE A 38 8.50 16.75 -21.10
N ILE A 39 9.79 17.06 -21.16
CA ILE A 39 10.77 16.66 -20.14
C ILE A 39 10.42 17.32 -18.79
N ASP A 40 10.00 18.58 -18.80
CA ASP A 40 9.61 19.32 -17.59
C ASP A 40 8.40 18.70 -16.86
N LEU A 41 7.34 18.38 -17.61
CA LEU A 41 6.17 17.67 -17.08
C LEU A 41 6.55 16.29 -16.55
N LEU A 42 7.36 15.53 -17.30
CA LEU A 42 7.77 14.18 -16.93
C LEU A 42 8.63 14.17 -15.66
N LEU A 43 9.56 15.12 -15.53
CA LEU A 43 10.39 15.27 -14.33
C LEU A 43 9.57 15.72 -13.13
N THR A 44 8.58 16.60 -13.31
CA THR A 44 7.68 17.02 -12.22
C THR A 44 6.88 15.84 -11.67
N VAL A 45 6.31 15.00 -12.54
CA VAL A 45 5.61 13.78 -12.13
C VAL A 45 6.59 12.78 -11.48
N LEU A 46 7.78 12.60 -12.04
CA LEU A 46 8.79 11.69 -11.48
C LEU A 46 9.24 12.10 -10.07
N VAL A 47 9.53 13.39 -9.85
CA VAL A 47 9.91 13.93 -8.53
C VAL A 47 8.74 13.81 -7.55
N PHE A 48 7.51 14.11 -7.99
CA PHE A 48 6.32 13.94 -7.17
C PHE A 48 6.14 12.47 -6.73
N LEU A 49 6.28 11.53 -7.66
CA LEU A 49 6.18 10.10 -7.34
C LEU A 49 7.32 9.64 -6.44
N LEU A 50 8.55 10.09 -6.68
CA LEU A 50 9.69 9.80 -5.80
C LEU A 50 9.44 10.32 -4.38
N MET A 51 8.94 11.55 -4.22
CA MET A 51 8.59 12.10 -2.91
C MET A 51 7.43 11.35 -2.25
N SER A 52 6.37 11.04 -3.01
CA SER A 52 5.19 10.35 -2.48
C SER A 52 5.48 8.92 -2.06
N PHE A 53 6.32 8.18 -2.79
CA PHE A 53 6.70 6.82 -2.43
C PHE A 53 7.89 6.76 -1.46
N SER A 54 8.69 7.83 -1.33
CA SER A 54 9.70 7.93 -0.26
C SER A 54 9.08 8.19 1.12
N ALA A 55 7.79 8.56 1.19
CA ALA A 55 7.07 8.73 2.46
C ALA A 55 6.57 7.42 3.07
N ASP A 56 6.49 6.33 2.29
CA ASP A 56 6.14 4.98 2.80
C ASP A 56 7.39 4.18 3.25
N GLY A 57 8.56 4.81 3.25
CA GLY A 57 9.80 4.26 3.78
C GLY A 57 9.87 4.42 5.29
N LEU A 58 9.79 3.31 6.01
CA LEU A 58 10.12 3.19 7.44
C LEU A 58 11.34 4.05 7.83
N SER A 59 11.15 4.90 8.86
CA SER A 59 12.17 5.64 9.60
C SER A 59 13.08 6.58 8.80
N ALA A 60 12.62 7.81 8.57
CA ALA A 60 13.51 8.93 8.32
C ALA A 60 13.24 10.02 9.35
N GLN A 61 14.29 10.33 10.10
CA GLN A 61 14.49 11.42 11.06
C GLN A 61 13.94 12.75 10.51
N ALA A 62 12.65 12.98 10.73
CA ALA A 62 11.99 14.25 10.49
C ALA A 62 11.86 14.97 11.83
N ASP A 63 12.08 16.28 11.84
CA ASP A 63 11.67 17.13 12.95
C ASP A 63 10.14 17.17 12.91
N LEU A 64 9.51 16.17 13.54
CA LEU A 64 8.05 16.08 13.56
C LEU A 64 7.53 17.24 14.40
N PRO A 65 6.61 18.07 13.87
CA PRO A 65 5.95 19.08 14.68
C PRO A 65 5.26 18.39 15.87
N ASP A 66 5.33 19.00 17.05
CA ASP A 66 4.70 18.49 18.27
C ASP A 66 3.24 18.16 17.98
N ALA A 67 2.90 16.88 18.07
CA ALA A 67 1.57 16.42 17.79
C ALA A 67 0.65 16.84 18.94
N GLU A 68 -0.02 17.98 18.80
CA GLU A 68 -1.00 18.51 19.77
C GLU A 68 -2.07 17.46 20.17
N HIS A 69 -2.33 16.48 19.31
CA HIS A 69 -3.20 15.32 19.57
C HIS A 69 -2.65 14.01 18.98
N GLY A 70 -1.35 13.76 19.14
CA GLY A 70 -0.77 12.45 18.85
C GLY A 70 -1.07 11.49 20.00
N GLY A 71 -2.19 10.77 19.95
CA GLY A 71 -2.37 9.62 20.82
C GLY A 71 -1.18 8.66 20.63
N PRO A 72 -0.66 8.03 21.69
CA PRO A 72 0.45 7.09 21.56
C PRO A 72 0.08 6.05 20.50
N LEU A 73 1.00 5.77 19.57
CA LEU A 73 0.86 4.65 18.65
C LEU A 73 0.80 3.39 19.53
N GLU A 74 -0.41 2.93 19.84
CA GLU A 74 -0.60 1.79 20.72
C GLU A 74 -0.11 0.55 19.97
N LEU A 75 1.06 0.06 20.39
CA LEU A 75 1.67 -1.17 19.90
C LEU A 75 0.76 -2.35 20.24
N ALA A 76 -0.03 -2.79 19.26
CA ALA A 76 -0.76 -4.04 19.33
C ALA A 76 0.14 -5.18 18.83
N PRO A 77 0.19 -6.34 19.53
CA PRO A 77 0.94 -7.49 19.05
C PRO A 77 0.41 -7.96 17.70
N VAL A 78 1.32 -8.40 16.83
CA VAL A 78 1.00 -8.83 15.46
C VAL A 78 1.12 -10.35 15.36
N VAL A 79 0.02 -11.02 15.04
CA VAL A 79 -0.03 -12.45 14.77
C VAL A 79 -0.13 -12.63 13.26
N THR A 80 0.92 -13.18 12.64
CA THR A 80 0.97 -13.43 11.20
C THR A 80 0.73 -14.92 10.92
N VAL A 81 -0.17 -15.21 9.99
CA VAL A 81 -0.44 -16.55 9.46
C VAL A 81 0.03 -16.58 8.01
N ASP A 82 1.16 -17.24 7.80
CA ASP A 82 1.73 -17.48 6.46
C ASP A 82 1.46 -18.93 6.02
N ARG A 83 1.92 -19.30 4.82
CA ARG A 83 1.75 -20.66 4.28
C ARG A 83 2.49 -21.74 5.07
N HIS A 84 3.49 -21.37 5.85
CA HIS A 84 4.37 -22.27 6.58
C HIS A 84 3.98 -22.37 8.05
N GLY A 85 3.40 -21.34 8.66
CA GLY A 85 3.07 -21.34 10.07
C GLY A 85 2.50 -20.03 10.60
N VAL A 86 2.26 -20.07 11.90
CA VAL A 86 1.77 -18.95 12.70
C VAL A 86 2.97 -18.34 13.40
N LEU A 87 3.06 -17.01 13.36
CA LEU A 87 4.12 -16.22 13.98
C LEU A 87 3.51 -15.15 14.88
N VAL A 88 4.21 -14.81 15.95
CA VAL A 88 3.92 -13.68 16.84
C VAL A 88 5.12 -12.76 16.80
N ASP A 89 4.93 -11.52 16.35
CA ASP A 89 6.00 -10.52 16.20
C ASP A 89 7.25 -11.08 15.48
N GLY A 90 7.02 -11.89 14.44
CA GLY A 90 8.06 -12.54 13.63
C GLY A 90 8.63 -13.85 14.19
N ARG A 91 8.28 -14.25 15.41
CA ARG A 91 8.69 -15.56 15.98
C ARG A 91 7.65 -16.63 15.66
N ARG A 92 8.09 -17.74 15.05
CA ARG A 92 7.24 -18.89 14.74
C ARG A 92 6.78 -19.61 16.01
N VAL A 93 5.47 -19.84 16.12
CA VAL A 93 4.81 -20.48 17.27
C VAL A 93 4.13 -21.79 16.92
N ALA A 94 3.71 -21.97 15.67
CA ALA A 94 3.10 -23.20 15.18
C ALA A 94 3.28 -23.36 13.67
N ASP A 95 3.10 -24.59 13.19
CA ASP A 95 3.14 -24.93 11.77
C ASP A 95 1.72 -25.08 11.20
N VAL A 96 1.46 -24.47 10.04
CA VAL A 96 0.11 -24.45 9.43
C VAL A 96 -0.34 -25.82 8.97
N ALA A 97 0.56 -26.70 8.49
CA ALA A 97 0.20 -28.03 8.05
C ALA A 97 -0.28 -28.90 9.22
N SER A 98 0.40 -28.80 10.36
CA SER A 98 -0.03 -29.49 11.59
C SER A 98 -1.40 -29.03 12.09
N LEU A 99 -1.67 -27.71 11.99
CA LEU A 99 -2.94 -27.13 12.42
C LEU A 99 -4.08 -27.40 11.44
N GLY A 100 -3.79 -27.52 10.15
CA GLY A 100 -4.79 -27.85 9.12
C GLY A 100 -5.22 -29.33 9.13
N ALA A 101 -4.33 -30.23 9.57
CA ALA A 101 -4.60 -31.67 9.58
C ALA A 101 -5.71 -32.08 10.56
N ASP A 102 -5.81 -31.43 11.72
CA ASP A 102 -6.87 -31.67 12.69
C ASP A 102 -8.02 -30.68 12.52
N ALA A 103 -9.24 -31.18 12.29
CA ALA A 103 -10.44 -30.36 12.17
C ALA A 103 -10.99 -29.86 13.52
N ARG A 104 -10.53 -30.42 14.65
CA ARG A 104 -10.98 -29.99 15.97
C ARG A 104 -10.53 -28.58 16.27
N LEU A 105 -11.41 -27.81 16.92
CA LEU A 105 -11.02 -26.51 17.45
C LEU A 105 -10.14 -26.74 18.68
N ALA A 106 -8.85 -26.49 18.52
CA ALA A 106 -7.85 -26.62 19.57
C ALA A 106 -7.14 -25.28 19.77
N ARG A 107 -6.76 -25.04 21.02
CA ARG A 107 -5.90 -23.92 21.41
C ARG A 107 -4.50 -24.18 20.86
N ILE A 108 -3.79 -23.11 20.53
CA ILE A 108 -2.37 -23.14 20.17
C ILE A 108 -1.60 -22.65 21.40
N GLU A 109 -1.13 -23.58 22.22
CA GLU A 109 -0.50 -23.26 23.52
C GLU A 109 0.66 -22.26 23.41
N PRO A 110 1.59 -22.39 22.44
CA PRO A 110 2.69 -21.42 22.32
C PRO A 110 2.21 -20.00 21.97
N LEU A 111 1.20 -19.87 21.11
CA LEU A 111 0.61 -18.58 20.74
C LEU A 111 -0.04 -17.88 21.94
N VAL A 112 -0.78 -18.65 22.73
CA VAL A 112 -1.44 -18.13 23.93
C VAL A 112 -0.42 -17.66 24.95
N HIS A 113 0.60 -18.48 25.21
CA HIS A 113 1.63 -18.15 26.18
C HIS A 113 2.33 -16.84 25.82
N ASP A 114 2.68 -16.66 24.54
CA ASP A 114 3.36 -15.46 24.05
C ASP A 114 2.50 -14.20 24.22
N LEU A 115 1.20 -14.32 23.92
CA LEU A 115 0.24 -13.23 24.08
C LEU A 115 -0.04 -12.91 25.55
N GLU A 116 -0.11 -13.92 26.43
CA GLU A 116 -0.23 -13.71 27.88
C GLU A 116 1.01 -12.99 28.43
N VAL A 117 2.21 -13.39 28.00
CA VAL A 117 3.46 -12.70 28.36
C VAL A 117 3.43 -11.24 27.88
N ALA A 118 3.07 -11.00 26.61
CA ALA A 118 2.98 -9.65 26.06
C ALA A 118 1.99 -8.76 26.83
N ARG A 119 0.84 -9.32 27.22
CA ARG A 119 -0.16 -8.65 28.07
C ARG A 119 0.41 -8.29 29.44
N GLU A 120 1.07 -9.22 30.12
CA GLU A 120 1.66 -8.95 31.44
C GLU A 120 2.81 -7.93 31.35
N THR A 121 3.65 -8.00 30.31
CA THR A 121 4.67 -6.98 30.03
C THR A 121 4.02 -5.60 29.85
N TRP A 122 2.93 -5.50 29.09
CA TRP A 122 2.22 -4.24 28.90
C TRP A 122 1.69 -3.68 30.22
N ARG A 123 1.12 -4.53 31.09
CA ARG A 123 0.59 -4.13 32.41
C ARG A 123 1.68 -3.63 33.35
N VAL A 124 2.88 -4.20 33.28
CA VAL A 124 4.05 -3.72 34.03
C VAL A 124 4.49 -2.34 33.55
N LEU A 125 4.47 -2.11 32.23
CA LEU A 125 4.86 -0.83 31.63
C LEU A 125 3.80 0.28 31.81
N HIS A 126 2.53 -0.08 32.00
CA HIS A 126 1.41 0.86 32.11
C HIS A 126 0.59 0.65 33.40
N PRO A 127 1.18 0.92 34.57
CA PRO A 127 0.49 0.74 35.84
C PRO A 127 -0.73 1.66 35.93
N GLY A 128 -1.89 1.09 36.31
CA GLY A 128 -3.13 1.84 36.49
C GLY A 128 -3.92 2.12 35.20
N GLN A 129 -3.43 1.71 34.03
CA GLN A 129 -4.17 1.77 32.77
C GLN A 129 -4.89 0.45 32.51
N GLU A 130 -6.09 0.54 31.92
CA GLU A 130 -6.82 -0.64 31.48
C GLU A 130 -6.18 -1.21 30.22
N PHE A 131 -6.01 -2.53 30.19
CA PHE A 131 -5.42 -3.21 29.04
C PHE A 131 -6.32 -3.08 27.81
N PRO A 132 -5.84 -2.53 26.68
CA PRO A 132 -6.68 -2.26 25.52
C PRO A 132 -7.21 -3.53 24.84
N GLY A 133 -6.59 -4.68 25.07
CA GLY A 133 -7.11 -5.96 24.56
C GLY A 133 -7.10 -6.09 23.03
N ARG A 134 -6.26 -5.30 22.35
CA ARG A 134 -6.20 -5.25 20.88
C ARG A 134 -5.05 -6.08 20.32
N VAL A 135 -5.30 -6.75 19.20
CA VAL A 135 -4.34 -7.61 18.49
C VAL A 135 -4.59 -7.53 16.99
N ILE A 136 -3.52 -7.51 16.21
CA ILE A 136 -3.62 -7.51 14.75
C ILE A 136 -3.34 -8.93 14.28
N VAL A 137 -4.30 -9.53 13.57
CA VAL A 137 -4.13 -10.83 12.93
C VAL A 137 -3.97 -10.61 11.44
N GLN A 138 -2.79 -10.90 10.92
CA GLN A 138 -2.46 -10.85 9.51
C GLN A 138 -2.57 -12.25 8.92
N ALA A 139 -3.34 -12.44 7.86
CA ALA A 139 -3.45 -13.73 7.19
C ALA A 139 -3.38 -13.58 5.66
N ASP A 140 -2.74 -14.55 5.00
CA ASP A 140 -2.83 -14.69 3.54
C ASP A 140 -4.26 -15.10 3.15
N ARG A 141 -4.75 -14.58 2.03
CA ARG A 141 -6.07 -14.92 1.46
C ARG A 141 -6.25 -16.41 1.15
N SER A 142 -5.14 -17.12 0.94
CA SER A 142 -5.10 -18.57 0.70
C SER A 142 -5.12 -19.42 1.98
N THR A 143 -5.10 -18.79 3.16
CA THR A 143 -5.10 -19.50 4.46
C THR A 143 -6.40 -20.28 4.65
N ASP A 144 -6.30 -21.55 5.03
CA ASP A 144 -7.46 -22.37 5.38
C ASP A 144 -8.20 -21.75 6.58
N PHE A 145 -9.52 -21.61 6.45
CA PHE A 145 -10.39 -21.10 7.50
C PHE A 145 -10.27 -21.88 8.81
N ARG A 146 -9.96 -23.18 8.78
CA ARG A 146 -9.75 -24.01 9.98
C ARG A 146 -8.58 -23.50 10.80
N VAL A 147 -7.48 -23.15 10.13
CA VAL A 147 -6.27 -22.64 10.77
C VAL A 147 -6.55 -21.24 11.33
N LEU A 148 -7.17 -20.37 10.54
CA LEU A 148 -7.58 -19.04 10.99
C LEU A 148 -8.49 -19.11 12.22
N ARG A 149 -9.47 -20.02 12.23
CA ARG A 149 -10.39 -20.20 13.36
C ARG A 149 -9.67 -20.62 14.64
N LYS A 150 -8.66 -21.50 14.55
CA LYS A 150 -7.82 -21.89 15.70
C LYS A 150 -7.00 -20.72 16.24
N VAL A 151 -6.43 -19.92 15.35
CA VAL A 151 -5.69 -18.71 15.72
C VAL A 151 -6.61 -17.72 16.44
N LEU A 152 -7.76 -17.38 15.85
CA LEU A 152 -8.75 -16.47 16.45
C LEU A 152 -9.26 -16.96 17.80
N PHE A 153 -9.51 -18.27 17.92
CA PHE A 153 -9.91 -18.89 19.19
C PHE A 153 -8.82 -18.75 20.26
N SER A 154 -7.56 -19.03 19.89
CA SER A 154 -6.41 -18.95 20.80
C SER A 154 -6.17 -17.50 21.26
N VAL A 155 -6.28 -16.54 20.35
CA VAL A 155 -6.17 -15.11 20.63
C VAL A 155 -7.25 -14.64 21.61
N GLY A 156 -8.51 -15.04 21.39
CA GLY A 156 -9.60 -14.71 22.31
C GLY A 156 -9.37 -15.30 23.71
N GLN A 157 -8.86 -16.53 23.78
CA GLN A 157 -8.50 -17.16 25.06
C GLN A 157 -7.29 -16.52 25.76
N ALA A 158 -6.41 -15.84 25.03
CA ALA A 158 -5.29 -15.08 25.60
C ALA A 158 -5.73 -13.72 26.19
N GLY A 159 -7.02 -13.37 26.11
CA GLY A 159 -7.56 -12.14 26.68
C GLY A 159 -7.53 -10.93 25.73
N TYR A 160 -7.52 -11.18 24.42
CA TYR A 160 -7.55 -10.13 23.39
C TYR A 160 -8.91 -10.12 22.65
N PRO A 161 -9.92 -9.39 23.17
CA PRO A 161 -11.23 -9.29 22.54
C PRO A 161 -11.23 -8.43 21.27
N GLY A 162 -10.32 -7.46 21.15
CA GLY A 162 -10.23 -6.50 20.05
C GLY A 162 -9.37 -7.01 18.89
N ILE A 163 -9.92 -7.92 18.08
CA ILE A 163 -9.19 -8.49 16.95
C ILE A 163 -9.33 -7.60 15.70
N GLN A 164 -8.20 -7.13 15.18
CA GLN A 164 -8.11 -6.44 13.89
C GLN A 164 -7.58 -7.42 12.85
N LEU A 165 -8.44 -7.85 11.93
CA LEU A 165 -8.03 -8.75 10.86
C LEU A 165 -7.52 -7.94 9.67
N ALA A 166 -6.27 -8.18 9.28
CA ALA A 166 -5.67 -7.67 8.05
C ALA A 166 -5.42 -8.84 7.10
N VAL A 167 -5.93 -8.74 5.88
CA VAL A 167 -5.69 -9.74 4.84
C VAL A 167 -4.62 -9.22 3.91
N ALA A 168 -3.51 -9.92 3.83
CA ALA A 168 -2.51 -9.62 2.81
C ALA A 168 -3.00 -10.23 1.50
N ASP A 169 -3.25 -9.37 0.50
CA ASP A 169 -3.32 -9.84 -0.88
C ASP A 169 -1.92 -10.36 -1.21
N GLY A 170 -1.80 -11.69 -1.36
CA GLY A 170 -0.58 -12.31 -1.83
C GLY A 170 -0.20 -11.63 -3.14
N ALA A 171 0.81 -10.77 -3.10
CA ALA A 171 1.38 -10.18 -4.28
C ALA A 171 1.69 -11.34 -5.23
N ARG A 172 0.96 -11.43 -6.33
CA ARG A 172 1.34 -12.26 -7.47
C ARG A 172 2.70 -11.72 -7.90
N VAL A 173 3.76 -12.35 -7.42
CA VAL A 173 5.06 -12.29 -8.09
C VAL A 173 4.86 -13.08 -9.37
N ASP A 174 4.38 -12.38 -10.40
CA ASP A 174 4.30 -12.87 -11.76
C ASP A 174 5.73 -13.00 -12.29
N GLY A 175 6.36 -14.11 -11.92
CA GLY A 175 7.66 -14.52 -12.39
C GLY A 175 7.49 -15.44 -13.59
N ARG A 176 7.52 -14.83 -14.79
CA ARG A 176 7.84 -15.39 -16.12
C ARG A 176 7.21 -16.72 -16.55
#